data_AF-A0A7C0ZW38-F1
#
_entry.id   AF-A0A7C0ZW38-F1
#
_cell.length_a   1.000
_cell.length_b   1.000
_cell.length_c   1.000
_cell.angle_alpha   90.00
_cell.angle_beta   90.00
_cell.angle_gamma   90.00
#
_symmetry.space_group_name_H-M   'P 1'
#
loop_
_entity.id
_entity.type
_entity.pdbx_description
1 polymer ?
#
loop_
_entity_poly.entity_id
_entity_poly.type
_entity_poly.pdbx_seq_one_letter_code
_entity_poly.pdbx_strand_id
1 'polypeptide(L)'
;MTLVKEAPRTSTSFIIRSDANTRVTASRDPFYELMRRLFQDEGTAIRGQRYLEIIIEREESGSPMQTNEWRQMLDEFGISRSSFYAMRNKLLGAGMITNKKG
;
A
#
# COMPACT_ATOMS: atom_id res chain seq x y z
N MET A 1 -16.47 14.81 -26.59
CA MET A 1 -16.05 16.09 -27.22
C MET A 1 -14.54 16.15 -27.16
N THR A 2 -13.86 16.38 -28.28
CA THR A 2 -12.41 16.55 -28.33
C THR A 2 -12.11 18.03 -28.40
N LEU A 3 -11.58 18.61 -27.33
CA LEU A 3 -11.11 20.00 -27.32
C LEU A 3 -9.74 20.06 -27.97
N VAL A 4 -9.71 20.33 -29.28
CA VAL A 4 -8.46 20.60 -30.00
C VAL A 4 -8.28 22.12 -30.02
N LYS A 5 -7.46 22.64 -29.11
CA LYS A 5 -6.98 24.02 -29.16
C LYS A 5 -5.85 24.04 -30.20
N GLU A 6 -5.92 24.90 -31.22
CA GLU A 6 -4.86 25.00 -32.24
C GLU A 6 -3.51 25.27 -31.58
N ALA A 7 -2.65 24.24 -31.55
CA ALA A 7 -1.31 24.32 -30.99
C ALA A 7 -0.29 24.39 -32.14
N PRO A 8 0.78 25.20 -32.04
CA PRO A 8 1.84 25.29 -33.04
C PRO A 8 2.44 23.91 -33.38
N ARG A 9 2.90 23.71 -34.62
CA ARG A 9 3.39 22.41 -35.15
C ARG A 9 4.54 21.75 -34.36
N THR A 10 5.17 22.47 -33.42
CA THR A 10 6.23 21.97 -32.53
C THR A 10 5.81 21.80 -31.07
N SER A 11 4.53 22.03 -30.75
CA SER A 11 4.02 21.93 -29.38
C SER A 11 3.55 20.51 -29.07
N THR A 12 4.04 19.94 -27.97
CA THR A 12 3.51 18.69 -27.42
C THR A 12 2.05 18.91 -27.01
N SER A 13 1.13 18.30 -27.76
CA SER A 13 -0.30 18.43 -27.51
C SER A 13 -0.82 17.20 -26.77
N PHE A 14 -1.57 17.42 -25.69
CA PHE A 14 -2.25 16.35 -24.96
C PHE A 14 -3.66 16.13 -25.54
N ILE A 15 -3.93 14.92 -26.02
CA ILE A 15 -5.28 14.55 -26.46
C ILE A 15 -6.01 13.94 -25.26
N ILE A 16 -6.93 14.70 -24.65
CA ILE A 16 -7.79 14.22 -23.57
C ILE A 16 -9.08 13.69 -24.19
N ARG A 17 -9.28 12.37 -24.17
CA ARG A 17 -10.53 11.73 -24.59
C ARG A 17 -11.40 11.49 -23.36
N SER A 18 -12.62 12.02 -23.37
CA SER A 18 -13.61 11.76 -22.32
C SER A 18 -14.28 10.40 -22.57
N ASP A 19 -13.67 9.31 -22.09
CA ASP A 19 -14.30 7.97 -22.07
C ASP A 19 -14.78 7.65 -20.66
N ALA A 20 -16.01 7.13 -20.53
CA ALA A 20 -16.55 6.69 -19.24
C ALA A 20 -15.68 5.59 -18.59
N ASN A 21 -15.01 4.75 -19.39
CA ASN A 21 -14.09 3.72 -18.93
C ASN A 21 -12.74 4.27 -18.45
N THR A 22 -12.44 5.54 -18.73
CA THR A 22 -11.23 6.23 -18.23
C THR A 22 -11.47 7.05 -16.97
N ARG A 23 -12.67 6.97 -16.38
CA ARG A 23 -12.99 7.67 -15.14
C ARG A 23 -12.22 7.04 -13.98
N VAL A 24 -11.53 7.89 -13.23
CA VAL A 24 -10.84 7.49 -12.00
C VAL A 24 -11.84 7.56 -10.85
N THR A 25 -12.06 6.43 -10.17
CA THR A 25 -12.90 6.31 -8.99
C THR A 25 -12.10 5.71 -7.84
N ALA A 26 -12.42 6.09 -6.61
CA ALA A 26 -11.82 5.48 -5.43
C ALA A 26 -12.41 4.10 -5.17
N SER A 27 -11.56 3.14 -4.77
CA SER A 27 -12.02 1.89 -4.16
C SER A 27 -12.71 2.17 -2.83
N ARG A 28 -13.62 1.28 -2.42
CA ARG A 28 -14.28 1.36 -1.11
C ARG A 28 -13.29 1.24 0.05
N ASP A 29 -12.32 0.34 -0.08
CA ASP A 29 -11.18 0.20 0.83
C ASP A 29 -9.88 0.15 0.01
N PRO A 30 -9.24 1.30 -0.23
CA PRO A 30 -8.01 1.37 -1.01
C PRO A 30 -6.84 0.60 -0.37
N PHE A 31 -6.78 0.49 0.96
CA PHE A 31 -5.70 -0.21 1.65
C PHE A 31 -5.84 -1.72 1.48
N TYR A 32 -7.04 -2.25 1.66
CA TYR A 32 -7.31 -3.67 1.39
C TYR A 32 -6.98 -4.03 -0.07
N GLU A 33 -7.44 -3.22 -1.03
CA GLU A 33 -7.16 -3.44 -2.45
C GLU A 33 -5.66 -3.42 -2.78
N LEU A 34 -4.90 -2.52 -2.14
CA LEU A 34 -3.45 -2.51 -2.28
C LEU A 34 -2.82 -3.79 -1.69
N MET A 35 -3.29 -4.24 -0.52
CA MET A 35 -2.81 -5.47 0.09
C MET A 35 -3.14 -6.70 -0.77
N ARG A 36 -4.31 -6.77 -1.39
CA ARG A 36 -4.67 -7.83 -2.36
C ARG A 36 -3.81 -7.85 -3.62
N ARG A 37 -3.21 -6.72 -3.99
CA ARG A 37 -2.22 -6.65 -5.08
C ARG A 37 -0.83 -7.10 -4.63
N LEU A 38 -0.45 -6.77 -3.39
CA LEU A 38 0.84 -7.16 -2.84
C LEU A 38 0.87 -8.65 -2.46
N PHE A 39 -0.23 -9.19 -1.95
CA PHE A 39 -0.32 -10.54 -1.41
C PHE A 39 -1.29 -11.39 -2.22
N GLN A 40 -0.84 -12.56 -2.66
CA GLN A 40 -1.68 -13.49 -3.43
C GLN A 40 -2.77 -14.12 -2.54
N ASP A 41 -2.44 -14.42 -1.29
CA ASP A 41 -3.35 -14.97 -0.30
C ASP A 41 -4.13 -13.87 0.42
N GLU A 42 -5.44 -14.04 0.51
CA GLU A 42 -6.34 -13.08 1.15
C GLU A 42 -6.10 -12.95 2.65
N GLY A 43 -5.85 -14.06 3.35
CA GLY A 43 -5.56 -14.02 4.78
C GLY A 43 -4.29 -13.21 5.08
N THR A 44 -3.29 -13.33 4.22
CA THR A 44 -2.05 -12.55 4.28
C THR A 44 -2.29 -11.08 3.94
N ALA A 45 -3.17 -10.78 2.99
CA ALA A 45 -3.56 -9.40 2.68
C ALA A 45 -4.21 -8.70 3.87
N ILE A 46 -5.17 -9.37 4.54
CA ILE A 46 -5.84 -8.84 5.73
C ILE A 46 -4.84 -8.61 6.87
N ARG A 47 -3.94 -9.58 7.13
CA ARG A 47 -2.88 -9.41 8.13
C ARG A 47 -1.92 -8.28 7.77
N GLY A 48 -1.59 -8.14 6.49
CA GLY A 48 -0.73 -7.06 5.98
C GLY A 48 -1.34 -5.68 6.20
N GLN A 49 -2.64 -5.53 5.92
CA GLN A 49 -3.40 -4.30 6.19
C GLN A 49 -3.36 -3.97 7.68
N ARG A 50 -3.75 -4.92 8.54
CA ARG A 50 -3.78 -4.72 9.98
C ARG A 50 -2.40 -4.41 10.58
N TYR A 51 -1.36 -5.09 10.10
CA TYR A 51 0.01 -4.81 10.52
C TYR A 51 0.45 -3.38 10.16
N LEU A 52 0.07 -2.90 8.97
CA LEU A 52 0.35 -1.55 8.53
C LEU A 52 -0.41 -0.51 9.37
N GLU A 53 -1.70 -0.74 9.65
CA GLU A 53 -2.52 0.12 10.51
C GLU A 53 -1.90 0.27 11.90
N ILE A 54 -1.46 -0.84 12.51
CA ILE A 54 -0.77 -0.82 13.81
C ILE A 54 0.53 0.01 13.75
N ILE A 55 1.32 -0.14 12.67
CA ILE A 55 2.55 0.65 12.53
C ILE A 55 2.24 2.14 12.44
N ILE A 56 1.23 2.53 11.65
CA ILE A 56 0.81 3.92 11.49
C ILE A 56 0.37 4.50 12.83
N GLU A 57 -0.53 3.81 13.54
CA GLU A 57 -1.03 4.25 14.84
C GLU A 57 0.12 4.43 15.86
N ARG A 58 1.06 3.49 15.88
CA ARG A 58 2.24 3.53 16.76
C ARG A 58 3.21 4.65 16.42
N GLU A 59 3.37 4.95 15.14
CA GLU A 59 4.21 6.06 14.68
C GLU A 59 3.57 7.41 15.03
N GLU A 60 2.26 7.55 14.82
CA GLU A 60 1.49 8.74 15.20
C GLU A 60 1.50 8.97 16.71
N SER A 61 1.48 7.89 17.51
CA SER A 61 1.60 7.96 18.96
C SER A 61 3.04 8.20 19.46
N GLY A 62 4.02 8.36 18.57
CA GLY A 62 5.42 8.57 18.93
C GLY A 62 6.13 7.35 19.53
N SER A 63 5.55 6.15 19.40
CA SER A 63 6.11 4.90 19.91
C SER A 63 6.27 3.86 18.79
N PRO A 64 7.20 4.07 17.83
CA PRO A 64 7.44 3.13 16.74
C PRO A 64 7.69 1.71 17.24
N MET A 65 7.20 0.73 16.49
CA MET A 65 7.29 -0.68 16.84
C MET A 65 8.74 -1.16 16.92
N GLN A 66 9.10 -1.79 18.04
CA GLN A 66 10.44 -2.30 18.31
C GLN A 66 10.55 -3.81 17.99
N THR A 67 11.77 -4.27 17.75
CA THR A 67 12.04 -5.67 17.35
C THR A 67 11.63 -6.71 18.40
N ASN A 68 11.71 -6.36 19.68
CA ASN A 68 11.28 -7.24 20.78
C ASN A 68 9.76 -7.48 20.79
N GLU A 69 8.98 -6.59 20.18
CA GLU A 69 7.51 -6.68 20.09
C GLU A 69 7.05 -7.58 18.94
N TRP A 70 7.94 -7.92 18.00
CA TRP A 70 7.57 -8.76 16.86
C TRP A 70 7.09 -10.14 17.28
N ARG A 71 7.55 -10.66 18.42
CA ARG A 71 7.05 -11.93 18.96
C ARG A 71 5.57 -11.85 19.31
N GLN A 72 5.13 -10.74 19.91
CA GLN A 72 3.71 -10.53 20.20
C GLN A 72 2.89 -10.46 18.91
N MET A 73 3.42 -9.82 17.86
CA MET A 73 2.74 -9.76 16.55
C MET A 73 2.59 -11.13 15.89
N LEU A 74 3.59 -12.01 16.05
CA LEU A 74 3.51 -13.40 15.56
C LEU A 74 2.36 -14.14 16.23
N ASP A 75 2.27 -14.00 17.55
CA ASP A 75 1.26 -14.66 18.37
C ASP A 75 -0.14 -14.11 18.06
N GLU A 76 -0.29 -12.77 17.94
CA GLU A 76 -1.57 -12.12 17.61
C GLU A 76 -2.08 -12.53 16.22
N PHE A 77 -1.20 -12.59 15.22
CA PHE A 77 -1.59 -12.98 13.87
C PHE A 77 -1.71 -14.50 13.68
N GLY A 78 -1.24 -15.29 14.65
CA GLY A 78 -1.24 -16.74 14.58
C GLY A 78 -0.42 -17.27 13.40
N ILE A 79 0.73 -16.67 13.11
CA ILE A 79 1.58 -17.03 11.96
C ILE A 79 2.99 -17.42 12.38
N SER A 80 3.62 -18.22 11.54
CA SER A 80 5.02 -18.58 11.71
C SER A 80 5.95 -17.38 11.55
N ARG A 81 7.15 -17.48 12.14
CA ARG A 81 8.21 -16.48 12.02
C ARG A 81 8.57 -16.18 10.55
N SER A 82 8.67 -17.21 9.72
CA SER A 82 8.98 -17.05 8.29
C SER A 82 7.87 -16.33 7.52
N SER A 83 6.60 -16.67 7.77
CA SER A 83 5.44 -16.00 7.18
C SER A 83 5.41 -14.50 7.52
N PHE A 84 5.67 -14.16 8.78
CA PHE A 84 5.74 -12.76 9.22
C PHE A 84 6.85 -11.99 8.53
N TYR A 85 8.07 -12.54 8.48
CA TYR A 85 9.16 -11.87 7.78
C TYR A 85 8.89 -11.72 6.29
N ALA A 86 8.30 -12.72 5.64
CA ALA A 86 7.91 -12.62 4.24
C ALA A 86 6.90 -11.48 4.02
N MET A 87 5.88 -11.39 4.87
CA MET A 87 4.89 -10.31 4.84
C MET A 87 5.55 -8.94 5.06
N ARG A 88 6.30 -8.79 6.15
CA ARG A 88 7.03 -7.56 6.51
C ARG A 88 7.99 -7.11 5.41
N ASN A 89 8.77 -8.03 4.85
CA ASN A 89 9.74 -7.70 3.80
C ASN A 89 9.06 -7.28 2.50
N LYS A 90 7.87 -7.83 2.21
CA LYS A 90 7.08 -7.40 1.05
C LYS A 90 6.55 -5.97 1.23
N LEU A 91 6.07 -5.64 2.42
CA LEU A 91 5.67 -4.26 2.77
C LEU A 91 6.87 -3.30 2.71
N LEU A 92 8.03 -3.72 3.21
CA LEU A 92 9.26 -2.94 3.14
C LEU A 92 9.69 -2.71 1.68
N GLY A 93 9.68 -3.76 0.85
CA GLY A 93 10.02 -3.67 -0.57
C GLY A 93 9.04 -2.83 -1.38
N ALA A 94 7.77 -2.77 -0.96
CA ALA A 94 6.76 -1.90 -1.54
C ALA A 94 6.84 -0.44 -1.03
N GLY A 95 7.74 -0.13 -0.10
CA GLY A 95 7.87 1.21 0.49
C GLY A 95 6.75 1.57 1.46
N MET A 96 5.93 0.60 1.89
CA MET A 96 4.81 0.83 2.81
C MET A 96 5.26 0.99 4.27
N ILE A 97 6.41 0.40 4.61
CA ILE A 97 7.06 0.54 5.91
C ILE A 97 8.55 0.77 5.71
N THR A 98 9.20 1.40 6.67
CA THR A 98 10.65 1.63 6.63
C THR A 98 11.31 1.19 7.92
N ASN A 99 12.58 0.82 7.84
CA ASN A 99 13.39 0.65 9.03
C ASN A 99 13.96 2.03 9.40
N LYS A 100 13.47 2.64 10.47
CA LYS A 100 14.21 3.74 11.08
C LYS A 100 15.42 3.13 11.78
N LYS A 101 16.63 3.52 11.37
CA LYS A 101 17.81 3.29 12.19
C LYS A 101 17.59 4.10 13.46
N GLY A 102 17.54 3.43 14.61
CA GLY A 102 17.89 4.08 15.87
C GLY A 102 19.34 4.54 15.79
#